data_AF-A0A5K0VHI4-F1
#
_entry.id   AF-A0A5K0VHI4-F1
#
_cell.length_a   1.000
_cell.length_b   1.000
_cell.length_c   1.000
_cell.angle_alpha   90.00
_cell.angle_beta   90.00
_cell.angle_gamma   90.00
#
_symmetry.space_group_name_H-M   'P 1'
#
loop_
_entity.id
_entity.type
_entity.pdbx_description
1 polymer ?
#
loop_
_entity_poly.entity_id
_entity_poly.type
_entity_poly.pdbx_seq_one_letter_code
_entity_poly.pdbx_strand_id
1 'polypeptide(L)' 'HFLLTNLLMEKMKATAQKSGIEGRIVIVASAGHSRTYKSGIRFEKINDPSG' A
#
# COMPACT_ATOMS: atom_id res chain seq x y z
N HIS A 1 -10.39 -0.98 -4.60
CA HIS A 1 -9.07 -0.88 -5.25
C HIS A 1 -8.24 0.13 -4.49
N PHE A 2 -6.97 -0.15 -4.17
CA PHE A 2 -6.17 0.66 -3.25
C PHE A 2 -5.42 1.77 -4.01
N LEU A 3 -5.67 3.05 -3.68
CA LEU A 3 -5.12 4.19 -4.43
C LEU A 3 -3.59 4.16 -4.50
N LEU A 4 -2.93 3.83 -3.39
CA LEU A 4 -1.47 3.74 -3.33
C LEU A 4 -0.90 2.68 -4.29
N THR A 5 -1.59 1.55 -4.49
CA THR A 5 -1.15 0.50 -5.42
C THR A 5 -1.17 1.03 -6.86
N ASN A 6 -2.16 1.84 -7.23
CA ASN A 6 -2.22 2.48 -8.54
C ASN A 6 -1.08 3.48 -8.74
N LEU A 7 -0.79 4.29 -7.73
CA LEU A 7 0.30 5.28 -7.78
C LEU A 7 1.68 4.61 -7.90
N LEU A 8 1.88 3.46 -7.24
CA LEU A 8 3.13 2.69 -7.31
C LEU A 8 3.31 1.98 -8.65
N MET A 9 2.22 1.56 -9.29
CA MET A 9 2.27 0.71 -10.49
C MET A 9 3.07 1.35 -11.64
N GLU A 10 2.85 2.64 -11.91
CA GLU A 10 3.57 3.34 -12.99
C GLU A 10 5.08 3.43 -12.72
N LYS A 11 5.47 3.68 -11.47
CA LYS A 11 6.89 3.70 -11.08
C LYS A 11 7.53 2.32 -11.20
N MET A 12 6.81 1.26 -10.82
CA MET A 12 7.29 -0.11 -10.90
C MET A 12 7.53 -0.55 -12.34
N LYS A 13 6.58 -0.25 -13.27
CA LYS A 13 6.77 -0.52 -14.71
C LYS A 13 8.01 0.17 -15.26
N ALA A 14 8.16 1.47 -14.97
CA ALA A 14 9.28 2.26 -15.45
C ALA A 14 10.63 1.75 -14.90
N THR A 15 10.67 1.32 -13.64
CA THR A 15 11.88 0.73 -13.04
C THR A 15 12.21 -0.61 -13.67
N ALA A 16 11.22 -1.51 -13.82
CA ALA A 16 11.43 -2.83 -14.43
C ALA A 16 11.95 -2.71 -15.87
N GLN A 17 11.44 -1.77 -16.67
CA GLN A 17 11.96 -1.50 -18.01
C GLN A 17 13.41 -1.02 -18.02
N LYS A 18 13.83 -0.23 -17.02
CA LYS A 18 15.19 0.33 -16.94
C LYS A 18 16.20 -0.63 -16.34
N SER A 19 15.81 -1.41 -15.34
CA SER A 19 16.72 -2.30 -14.61
C SER A 19 16.72 -3.73 -15.13
N GLY A 20 15.67 -4.13 -15.88
CA GLY A 20 15.42 -5.53 -16.23
C GLY A 20 15.00 -6.40 -15.05
N ILE A 21 14.72 -5.79 -13.88
CA ILE A 21 14.36 -6.50 -12.65
C ILE A 21 12.91 -6.19 -12.30
N GLU A 22 12.11 -7.24 -12.16
CA GLU A 22 10.70 -7.12 -11.76
C GLU A 22 10.56 -6.88 -10.25
N GLY A 23 9.74 -5.89 -9.89
CA GLY A 23 9.31 -5.65 -8.52
C GLY A 23 7.97 -6.33 -8.23
N ARG A 24 7.69 -6.58 -6.95
CA ARG A 24 6.40 -7.12 -6.48
C ARG A 24 5.83 -6.27 -5.35
N ILE A 25 4.51 -6.09 -5.35
CA ILE A 25 3.79 -5.50 -4.21
C ILE A 25 3.30 -6.66 -3.33
N VAL A 26 3.70 -6.66 -2.06
CA VAL A 26 3.24 -7.65 -1.08
C VAL A 26 2.26 -6.96 -0.14
N ILE A 27 1.01 -7.42 -0.17
CA ILE A 27 -0.03 -6.97 0.78
C ILE A 27 0.07 -7.88 2.00
N VAL A 28 0.48 -7.32 3.14
CA VAL A 28 0.56 -8.05 4.41
C VAL A 28 -0.73 -7.81 5.19
N ALA A 29 -1.53 -8.87 5.35
CA ALA A 29 -2.73 -8.85 6.18
C ALA A 29 -2.47 -9.51 7.55
N SER A 30 -3.29 -9.16 8.54
CA SER A 30 -3.25 -9.75 9.89
C SER A 30 -4.68 -10.02 10.36
N ALA A 31 -4.94 -11.10 11.10
CA ALA A 31 -6.27 -11.34 11.68
C ALA A 31 -6.77 -10.17 12.56
N GLY A 32 -5.84 -9.37 13.12
CA GLY A 32 -6.15 -8.15 13.86
C GLY A 32 -6.82 -7.05 13.03
N HIS A 33 -6.78 -7.11 11.69
CA HIS A 33 -7.50 -6.16 10.83
C HIS A 33 -9.02 -6.20 11.04
N SER A 34 -9.57 -7.32 11.54
CA SER A 34 -10.99 -7.46 11.88
C SER A 34 -11.37 -6.79 13.21
N ARG A 35 -10.36 -6.50 14.05
CA ARG A 35 -10.53 -5.89 15.38
C ARG A 35 -10.14 -4.41 15.41
N THR A 36 -9.82 -3.83 14.25
CA THR A 36 -9.45 -2.43 14.11
C THR A 36 -10.67 -1.54 13.84
N TYR A 37 -10.44 -0.25 13.54
CA TYR A 37 -11.49 0.72 13.20
C TYR A 37 -12.47 0.19 12.14
N LYS A 38 -13.75 0.56 12.24
CA LYS A 38 -14.82 0.11 11.33
C LYS A 38 -14.52 0.35 9.85
N SER A 39 -13.69 1.33 9.51
CA SER A 39 -13.28 1.66 8.14
C SER A 39 -11.93 1.07 7.74
N GLY A 40 -11.35 0.18 8.55
CA GLY A 40 -10.01 -0.37 8.34
C GLY A 40 -8.91 0.65 8.65
N ILE A 41 -7.93 0.77 7.76
CA ILE A 41 -6.77 1.66 7.93
C ILE A 41 -7.19 3.10 7.57
N ARG A 42 -6.92 4.06 8.47
CA ARG A 42 -7.20 5.50 8.31
C ARG A 42 -6.06 6.20 7.56
N PHE A 43 -5.98 6.04 6.24
CA PHE A 43 -4.87 6.60 5.43
C PHE A 43 -4.73 8.11 5.55
N GLU A 44 -5.84 8.82 5.68
CA GLU A 44 -5.89 10.27 5.81
C GLU A 44 -5.25 10.76 7.11
N LYS A 45 -5.16 9.88 8.11
CA LYS A 45 -4.63 10.18 9.45
C LYS A 45 -3.40 9.33 9.79
N ILE A 46 -2.79 8.66 8.82
CA ILE A 46 -1.68 7.73 9.08
C ILE A 46 -0.45 8.43 9.71
N ASN A 47 -0.31 9.74 9.47
CA ASN A 47 0.73 10.58 10.05
C ASN A 47 0.24 11.45 11.22
N ASP A 48 -1.01 11.29 11.68
CA ASP A 48 -1.52 12.01 12.84
C ASP A 48 -0.97 11.35 14.12
N PRO A 49 -0.21 12.07 14.95
CA PRO A 49 0.34 11.51 16.19
C PRO A 49 -0.75 11.09 17.18
N SER A 50 -1.98 11.59 17.04
CA SER A 50 -3.12 11.29 17.91
C SER A 50 -3.84 9.98 17.55
N GLY A 51 -3.54 9.40 16.38
CA GLY A 51 -4.14 8.16 15.89
C GLY A 51 -5.48 8.32 15.19
#